data_AF-A0AA89BAM3-F1
#
_entry.id   AF-A0AA89BAM3-F1
#
_cell.length_a   1.000
_cell.length_b   1.000
_cell.length_c   1.000
_cell.angle_alpha   90.00
_cell.angle_beta   90.00
_cell.angle_gamma   90.00
#
_symmetry.space_group_name_H-M   'P 1'
#
loop_
_entity.id
_entity.type
_entity.pdbx_description
1 polymer ?
#
loop_
_entity_poly.entity_id
_entity_poly.type
_entity_poly.pdbx_seq_one_letter_code
_entity_poly.pdbx_strand_id
1 'polypeptide(L)'
;MENPEEENYEPGIFAVQAYDATWVLAAALDGTGTNRKQLIEKVLQVDYKGLSGKISFTERKLAAARLFEIVNVVRQTCSGFWSDELGFSENIGDDNATYVSSIQNLEQDFSSMEQWNTRRRQTLSISTNIPLRVGVPSNSHFKQFVNTGNKDYYTGFSIEVFREIMRRLPNLPYELILSDEPTYTALVEQIHKKKFDAVAADTMILASRLKYADFMQPYTESGLEMIVSLQPKMPAAWVFMKPFTRSMWTLIAAITIYNGFVIWLVERNYCIELKGSSFDQIGILLCLAFTTLISLHGTIY
;
A
#
# COMPACT_ATOMS: atom_id res chain seq x y z
N MET A 1 -17.85 12.97 23.42
CA MET A 1 -16.90 14.07 23.24
C MET A 1 -15.80 13.53 22.35
N GLU A 2 -15.77 14.00 21.11
CA GLU A 2 -14.99 13.39 20.00
C GLU A 2 -13.83 14.31 19.61
N ASN A 3 -13.03 14.71 20.60
CA ASN A 3 -11.65 15.22 20.47
C ASN A 3 -11.11 15.61 21.85
N PRO A 4 -10.45 14.70 22.58
CA PRO A 4 -9.89 15.01 23.91
C PRO A 4 -8.49 15.68 23.88
N GLU A 5 -7.89 15.93 22.70
CA GLU A 5 -6.50 16.41 22.59
C GLU A 5 -6.33 17.75 21.82
N GLU A 6 -7.31 18.64 21.84
CA GLU A 6 -7.07 20.02 21.38
C GLU A 6 -6.29 20.80 22.46
N GLU A 7 -4.96 20.91 22.30
CA GLU A 7 -4.06 21.75 23.12
C GLU A 7 -4.27 23.27 22.91
N ASN A 8 -5.26 23.68 22.12
CA ASN A 8 -5.56 25.08 21.83
C ASN A 8 -6.63 25.63 22.80
N TYR A 9 -6.29 26.72 23.49
CA TYR A 9 -7.22 27.46 24.35
C TYR A 9 -8.26 28.30 23.57
N GLU A 10 -8.19 28.29 22.24
CA GLU A 10 -9.14 28.99 21.37
C GLU A 10 -10.40 28.15 21.16
N PRO A 11 -11.60 28.75 21.25
CA PRO A 11 -12.85 28.02 21.08
C PRO A 11 -12.99 27.51 19.64
N GLY A 12 -13.02 26.18 19.47
CA GLY A 12 -13.28 25.53 18.19
C GLY A 12 -14.69 25.82 17.64
N ILE A 13 -14.93 25.44 16.38
CA ILE A 13 -16.18 25.76 15.66
C ILE A 13 -17.46 25.34 16.42
N PHE A 14 -17.42 24.22 17.14
CA PHE A 14 -18.57 23.74 17.92
C PHE A 14 -18.91 24.62 19.12
N ALA A 15 -17.91 25.24 19.76
CA ALA A 15 -18.13 26.18 20.86
C ALA A 15 -18.80 27.46 20.36
N VAL A 16 -18.36 27.94 19.19
CA VAL A 16 -18.96 29.09 18.49
C VAL A 16 -20.41 28.80 18.11
N GLN A 17 -20.68 27.62 17.52
CA GLN A 17 -22.04 27.20 17.16
C GLN A 17 -22.95 27.03 18.38
N ALA A 18 -22.43 26.52 19.50
CA ALA A 18 -23.19 26.39 20.74
C ALA A 18 -23.56 27.78 21.30
N TYR A 19 -22.63 28.73 21.28
CA TYR A 19 -22.88 30.12 21.67
C TYR A 19 -23.99 30.74 20.82
N ASP A 20 -23.89 30.63 19.49
CA ASP A 20 -24.91 31.18 18.60
C ASP A 20 -26.28 30.52 18.78
N ALA A 21 -26.31 29.19 18.98
CA ALA A 21 -27.55 28.46 19.26
C ALA A 21 -28.22 28.94 20.56
N THR A 22 -27.43 29.25 21.61
CA THR A 22 -27.99 29.81 22.85
C THR A 22 -28.59 31.19 22.65
N TRP A 23 -27.99 32.04 21.82
CA TRP A 23 -28.53 33.36 21.48
C TRP A 23 -29.80 33.29 20.63
N VAL A 24 -29.84 32.38 19.65
CA VAL A 24 -31.06 32.13 18.86
C VAL A 24 -32.21 31.67 19.76
N LEU A 25 -31.94 30.79 20.71
CA LEU A 25 -32.93 30.34 21.68
C LEU A 25 -33.36 31.47 22.63
N ALA A 26 -32.42 32.27 23.13
CA ALA A 26 -32.72 33.41 23.99
C ALA A 26 -33.61 34.43 23.26
N ALA A 27 -33.30 34.77 22.01
CA ALA A 27 -34.11 35.64 21.17
C ALA A 27 -35.52 35.09 20.93
N ALA A 28 -35.66 33.77 20.75
CA ALA A 28 -36.96 33.13 20.59
C ALA A 28 -37.80 33.07 21.88
N LEU A 29 -37.16 33.18 23.05
CA LEU A 29 -37.79 33.07 24.38
C LEU A 29 -38.26 34.40 24.96
N ASP A 30 -38.12 35.52 24.25
CA ASP A 30 -38.40 36.89 24.71
C ASP A 30 -39.92 37.20 24.91
N GLY A 31 -40.69 36.27 25.47
CA GLY A 31 -42.10 36.46 25.82
C GLY A 31 -42.67 35.35 26.74
N THR A 32 -43.47 35.75 27.73
CA THR A 32 -44.04 34.85 28.75
C THR A 32 -45.10 33.91 28.17
N GLY A 33 -44.90 32.59 28.34
CA GLY A 33 -45.91 31.56 28.08
C GLY A 33 -45.92 31.00 26.66
N THR A 34 -44.81 30.41 26.20
CA THR A 34 -44.70 29.86 24.85
C THR A 34 -44.88 28.33 24.87
N ASN A 35 -45.94 27.81 24.25
CA ASN A 35 -46.10 26.36 24.04
C ASN A 35 -45.02 25.83 23.07
N ARG A 36 -44.62 24.56 23.17
CA ARG A 36 -43.56 23.94 22.34
C ARG A 36 -43.67 24.26 20.85
N LYS A 37 -44.89 24.23 20.29
CA LYS A 37 -45.13 24.52 18.87
C LYS A 37 -44.84 25.98 18.51
N GLN A 38 -45.26 26.92 19.35
CA GLN A 38 -45.01 28.34 19.17
C GLN A 38 -43.52 28.68 19.32
N LEU A 39 -42.80 27.97 20.18
CA LEU A 39 -41.35 28.17 20.35
C LEU A 39 -40.59 27.75 19.09
N ILE A 40 -40.94 26.61 18.49
CA ILE A 40 -40.34 26.15 17.24
C ILE A 40 -40.61 27.16 16.12
N GLU A 41 -41.85 27.68 16.03
CA GLU A 41 -42.18 28.72 15.04
C GLU A 41 -41.38 30.00 15.25
N LYS A 42 -41.20 30.45 16.51
CA LYS A 42 -40.37 31.60 16.82
C LYS A 42 -38.90 31.38 16.46
N VAL A 43 -38.31 30.23 16.80
CA VAL A 43 -36.91 29.88 16.45
C VAL A 43 -36.71 29.92 14.93
N LEU A 44 -37.65 29.39 14.15
CA LEU A 44 -37.58 29.39 12.69
C LEU A 44 -37.74 30.79 12.06
N GLN A 45 -38.25 31.77 12.82
CA GLN A 45 -38.39 33.16 12.37
C GLN A 45 -37.21 34.05 12.80
N VAL A 46 -36.27 33.54 13.60
CA VAL A 46 -35.09 34.31 14.03
C VAL A 46 -34.19 34.58 12.83
N ASP A 47 -33.89 35.86 12.60
CA ASP A 47 -32.79 36.32 11.76
C ASP A 47 -31.73 36.95 12.69
N TYR A 48 -30.66 36.18 12.97
CA TYR A 48 -29.62 36.56 13.91
C TYR A 48 -28.24 36.50 13.26
N LYS A 49 -27.40 37.51 13.51
CA LYS A 49 -26.00 37.52 13.07
C LYS A 49 -25.13 37.05 14.24
N GLY A 50 -24.78 35.77 14.21
CA GLY A 50 -23.91 35.14 15.19
C GLY A 50 -22.42 35.21 14.82
N LEU A 51 -21.59 34.61 15.66
CA LEU A 51 -20.14 34.50 15.44
C LEU A 51 -19.80 33.55 14.28
N SER A 52 -20.61 32.53 14.03
CA SER A 52 -20.46 31.63 12.87
C SER A 52 -21.08 32.19 11.58
N GLY A 53 -21.57 33.44 11.60
CA GLY A 53 -22.20 34.10 10.46
C GLY A 53 -23.71 34.31 10.65
N LYS A 54 -24.39 34.62 9.53
CA LYS A 54 -25.83 34.88 9.53
C LYS A 54 -26.60 33.57 9.69
N ILE A 55 -27.49 33.52 10.68
CA ILE A 55 -28.34 32.38 11.02
C ILE A 55 -29.78 32.73 10.68
N SER A 56 -30.33 32.03 9.71
CA SER A 56 -31.73 32.10 9.33
C SER A 56 -32.23 30.71 8.94
N PHE A 57 -33.55 30.52 8.89
CA PHE A 57 -34.14 29.22 8.54
C PHE A 57 -35.04 29.34 7.32
N THR A 58 -34.88 28.42 6.38
CA THR A 58 -35.70 28.30 5.17
C THR A 58 -36.27 26.88 5.13
N GLU A 59 -37.57 26.73 4.90
CA GLU A 59 -38.24 25.41 4.86
C GLU A 59 -37.99 24.52 6.09
N ARG A 60 -37.93 25.14 7.29
CA ARG A 60 -37.61 24.48 8.57
C ARG A 60 -36.20 23.87 8.67
N LYS A 61 -35.28 24.27 7.81
CA LYS A 61 -33.86 23.92 7.86
C LYS A 61 -33.02 25.18 8.02
N LEU A 62 -31.83 25.05 8.61
CA LEU A 62 -30.86 26.13 8.64
C LEU A 62 -30.56 26.54 7.19
N ALA A 63 -30.71 27.83 6.89
CA ALA A 63 -30.39 28.37 5.58
C ALA A 63 -28.91 28.12 5.30
N ALA A 64 -28.60 27.70 4.07
CA ALA A 64 -27.21 27.55 3.66
C ALA A 64 -26.49 28.91 3.80
N ALA A 65 -25.27 28.87 4.35
CA ALA A 65 -24.41 30.04 4.35
C ALA A 65 -24.21 30.50 2.90
N ARG A 66 -24.51 31.77 2.63
CA ARG A 66 -24.35 32.39 1.31
C ARG A 66 -23.04 33.14 1.16
N LEU A 67 -22.24 33.18 2.22
CA LEU A 67 -20.98 33.91 2.30
C LEU A 67 -19.92 33.01 2.93
N PHE A 68 -18.78 32.88 2.28
CA PHE A 68 -17.66 32.09 2.75
C PHE A 68 -16.40 32.94 2.69
N GLU A 69 -15.60 32.88 3.75
CA GLU A 69 -14.28 33.51 3.78
C GLU A 69 -13.23 32.52 3.26
N ILE A 70 -12.36 33.01 2.38
CA ILE A 70 -11.28 32.25 1.76
C ILE A 70 -10.00 32.61 2.47
N VAL A 71 -9.40 31.61 3.12
CA VAL A 71 -8.15 31.78 3.87
C VAL A 71 -7.01 31.13 3.10
N ASN A 72 -5.90 31.84 2.96
CA ASN A 72 -4.65 31.30 2.43
C ASN A 72 -3.79 30.78 3.58
N VAL A 73 -3.68 29.46 3.66
CA VAL A 73 -2.94 28.77 4.73
C VAL A 73 -1.43 29.02 4.67
N VAL A 74 -0.87 29.23 3.47
CA VAL A 74 0.58 29.46 3.30
C VAL A 74 0.97 30.86 3.78
N ARG A 75 0.13 31.85 3.49
CA ARG A 75 0.37 33.25 3.89
C ARG A 75 -0.22 33.58 5.26
N GLN A 76 -1.08 32.70 5.80
CA GLN A 76 -1.85 32.93 7.03
C GLN A 76 -2.70 34.21 6.95
N THR A 77 -3.18 34.57 5.75
CA THR A 77 -4.00 35.77 5.50
C THR A 77 -5.36 35.42 4.92
N CYS A 78 -6.36 36.23 5.23
CA CYS A 78 -7.61 36.22 4.48
C CYS A 78 -7.33 36.71 3.05
N SER A 79 -7.78 35.95 2.06
CA SER A 79 -7.55 36.25 0.65
C SER A 79 -8.83 36.68 -0.07
N GLY A 80 -9.99 36.68 0.60
CA GLY A 80 -11.23 37.22 0.04
C GLY A 80 -12.47 36.42 0.46
N PHE A 81 -13.57 36.65 -0.24
CA PHE A 81 -14.87 36.09 0.04
C PHE A 81 -15.48 35.42 -1.19
N TRP A 82 -16.31 34.42 -0.98
CA TRP A 82 -17.16 33.82 -2.01
C TRP A 82 -18.62 33.83 -1.57
N SER A 83 -19.50 34.18 -2.50
CA SER A 83 -20.94 34.09 -2.32
C SER A 83 -21.61 33.35 -3.47
N ASP A 84 -22.70 32.65 -3.15
CA ASP A 84 -23.45 31.85 -4.11
C ASP A 84 -24.09 32.72 -5.21
N GLU A 85 -24.49 33.95 -4.88
CA GLU A 85 -25.19 34.86 -5.80
C GLU A 85 -24.25 35.74 -6.62
N LEU A 86 -23.15 36.22 -6.03
CA LEU A 86 -22.28 37.22 -6.65
C LEU A 86 -20.91 36.64 -7.04
N GLY A 87 -20.53 35.46 -6.54
CA GLY A 87 -19.21 34.88 -6.80
C GLY A 87 -18.13 35.41 -5.86
N PHE A 88 -16.90 35.53 -6.36
CA PHE A 88 -15.71 35.91 -5.59
C PHE A 88 -15.56 37.43 -5.48
N SER A 89 -15.11 37.91 -4.33
CA SER A 89 -14.75 39.32 -4.11
C SER A 89 -13.61 39.45 -3.10
N GLU A 90 -12.79 40.48 -3.23
CA GLU A 90 -11.76 40.82 -2.24
C GLU A 90 -12.37 41.49 -1.00
N ASN A 91 -13.39 42.34 -1.19
CA ASN A 91 -14.08 43.08 -0.13
C ASN A 91 -15.59 42.79 -0.13
N ILE A 92 -16.22 42.82 1.05
CA ILE A 92 -17.68 42.67 1.18
C ILE A 92 -18.32 43.93 1.77
N GLY A 93 -19.38 44.41 1.14
CA GLY A 93 -20.21 45.51 1.67
C GLY A 93 -19.77 46.93 1.34
N ASP A 94 -18.85 47.12 0.38
CA ASP A 94 -18.52 48.44 -0.17
C ASP A 94 -19.33 48.67 -1.46
N ASP A 95 -19.83 49.89 -1.70
CA ASP A 95 -20.63 50.22 -2.91
C ASP A 95 -19.85 50.02 -4.22
N ASN A 96 -18.52 49.83 -4.13
CA ASN A 96 -17.60 49.54 -5.24
C ASN A 96 -17.06 48.09 -5.24
N ALA A 97 -17.66 47.16 -4.49
CA ALA A 97 -17.20 45.77 -4.45
C ALA A 97 -17.29 45.12 -5.85
N THR A 98 -16.14 44.69 -6.38
CA THR A 98 -16.05 44.05 -7.69
C THR A 98 -16.18 42.55 -7.51
N TYR A 99 -17.27 42.00 -8.02
CA TYR A 99 -17.55 40.59 -7.96
C TYR A 99 -17.14 39.88 -9.25
N VAL A 100 -16.47 38.74 -9.12
CA VAL A 100 -16.00 37.98 -10.27
C VAL A 100 -16.35 36.50 -10.18
N SER A 101 -16.63 35.88 -11.32
CA SER A 101 -17.01 34.47 -11.43
C SER A 101 -15.86 33.49 -11.17
N SER A 102 -14.60 33.96 -11.18
CA SER A 102 -13.41 33.12 -11.00
C SER A 102 -12.41 33.78 -10.07
N ILE A 103 -11.84 32.98 -9.17
CA ILE A 103 -10.77 33.38 -8.24
C ILE A 103 -9.49 33.83 -8.98
N GLN A 104 -9.33 33.46 -10.25
CA GLN A 104 -8.18 33.88 -11.09
C GLN A 104 -8.23 35.35 -11.48
N ASN A 105 -9.41 35.96 -11.41
CA ASN A 105 -9.64 37.34 -11.82
C ASN A 105 -9.60 38.31 -10.64
N LEU A 106 -9.33 37.83 -9.41
CA LEU A 106 -8.97 38.70 -8.28
C LEU A 106 -7.53 39.17 -8.49
N GLU A 107 -7.30 40.48 -8.50
CA GLU A 107 -5.99 41.07 -8.81
C GLU A 107 -4.88 40.69 -7.80
N GLN A 108 -3.68 40.54 -8.36
CA GLN A 108 -2.32 40.53 -7.81
C GLN A 108 -1.96 39.58 -6.64
N ASP A 109 -2.80 39.37 -5.63
CA ASP A 109 -2.43 38.59 -4.45
C ASP A 109 -2.59 37.07 -4.66
N PHE A 110 -3.56 36.67 -5.48
CA PHE A 110 -3.71 35.30 -5.98
C PHE A 110 -2.83 34.96 -7.19
N SER A 111 -2.27 35.95 -7.91
CA SER A 111 -1.37 35.71 -9.05
C SER A 111 -0.10 34.95 -8.63
N SER A 112 0.32 35.03 -7.37
CA SER A 112 1.39 34.18 -6.83
C SER A 112 1.06 32.68 -6.83
N MET A 113 -0.23 32.32 -6.84
CA MET A 113 -0.70 30.96 -6.99
C MET A 113 -0.52 30.44 -8.42
N GLU A 114 -0.34 31.31 -9.43
CA GLU A 114 -0.02 30.89 -10.81
C GLU A 114 1.30 30.12 -10.89
N GLN A 115 2.30 30.42 -10.05
CA GLN A 115 3.58 29.69 -10.06
C GLN A 115 3.45 28.24 -9.56
N TRP A 116 2.47 27.95 -8.69
CA TRP A 116 2.16 26.58 -8.25
C TRP A 116 1.13 25.90 -9.17
N ASN A 117 0.15 26.67 -9.66
CA ASN A 117 -0.91 26.19 -10.55
C ASN A 117 -0.41 25.85 -11.95
N THR A 118 0.67 26.49 -12.43
CA THR A 118 1.30 26.16 -13.72
C THR A 118 1.88 24.73 -13.75
N ARG A 119 2.16 24.11 -12.59
CA ARG A 119 2.60 22.69 -12.53
C ARG A 119 1.45 21.69 -12.45
N ARG A 120 0.28 22.06 -11.89
CA ARG A 120 -0.84 21.13 -11.66
C ARG A 120 -2.03 21.30 -12.59
N ARG A 121 -2.18 22.48 -13.20
CA ARG A 121 -3.31 22.84 -14.08
C ARG A 121 -2.82 23.33 -15.44
N GLN A 122 -1.88 22.61 -16.05
CA GLN A 122 -1.98 22.46 -17.50
C GLN A 122 -3.28 21.71 -17.76
N THR A 123 -4.41 22.44 -17.81
CA THR A 123 -5.44 22.09 -18.77
C THR A 123 -4.69 21.98 -20.08
N LEU A 124 -4.46 20.74 -20.48
CA LEU A 124 -3.77 20.37 -21.68
C LEU A 124 -4.49 21.07 -22.84
N SER A 125 -4.06 22.28 -23.19
CA SER A 125 -4.19 22.80 -24.55
C SER A 125 -3.28 21.92 -25.39
N ILE A 126 -3.72 20.66 -25.57
CA ILE A 126 -3.17 19.75 -26.55
C ILE A 126 -3.39 20.48 -27.85
N SER A 127 -2.32 21.01 -28.41
CA SER A 127 -2.25 21.14 -29.86
C SER A 127 -2.59 19.76 -30.40
N THR A 128 -3.81 19.60 -30.91
CA THR A 128 -4.45 18.31 -31.27
C THR A 128 -3.73 17.53 -32.36
N ASN A 129 -2.59 18.04 -32.85
CA ASN A 129 -1.82 17.47 -33.94
C ASN A 129 -0.46 16.87 -33.53
N ILE A 130 0.00 17.00 -32.28
CA ILE A 130 1.29 16.42 -31.87
C ILE A 130 1.04 15.09 -31.15
N PRO A 131 1.53 13.95 -31.67
CA PRO A 131 1.37 12.66 -31.01
C PRO A 131 2.17 12.62 -29.70
N LEU A 132 1.54 12.08 -28.65
CA LEU A 132 2.21 11.78 -27.39
C LEU A 132 3.30 10.72 -27.63
N ARG A 133 4.55 11.02 -27.24
CA ARG A 133 5.67 10.09 -27.37
C ARG A 133 5.74 9.20 -26.15
N VAL A 134 5.40 7.93 -26.32
CA VAL A 134 5.29 6.98 -25.21
C VAL A 134 6.49 6.03 -25.24
N GLY A 135 7.35 6.11 -24.23
CA GLY A 135 8.50 5.23 -24.10
C GLY A 135 8.10 3.81 -23.71
N VAL A 136 8.68 2.81 -24.40
CA VAL A 136 8.53 1.38 -24.11
C VAL A 136 9.92 0.78 -23.87
N PRO A 137 10.16 0.01 -22.80
CA PRO A 137 11.47 -0.59 -22.54
C PRO A 137 11.85 -1.59 -23.64
N SER A 138 13.07 -1.51 -24.16
CA SER A 138 13.60 -2.53 -25.09
C SER A 138 13.68 -3.91 -24.46
N ASN A 139 14.09 -3.97 -23.19
CA ASN A 139 14.24 -5.21 -22.42
C ASN A 139 13.37 -5.19 -21.16
N SER A 140 12.18 -5.77 -21.25
CA SER A 140 11.38 -6.06 -20.05
C SER A 140 11.83 -7.37 -19.39
N HIS A 141 11.79 -7.39 -18.06
CA HIS A 141 12.04 -8.61 -17.29
C HIS A 141 10.97 -9.69 -17.55
N PHE A 142 9.75 -9.27 -17.88
CA PHE A 142 8.60 -10.16 -18.06
C PHE A 142 7.86 -9.85 -19.36
N LYS A 143 8.05 -10.70 -20.37
CA LYS A 143 7.42 -10.56 -21.68
C LYS A 143 5.88 -10.56 -21.65
N GLN A 144 5.29 -11.08 -20.58
CA GLN A 144 3.83 -11.03 -20.36
C GLN A 144 3.32 -9.60 -20.18
N PHE A 145 4.13 -8.70 -19.64
CA PHE A 145 3.75 -7.29 -19.41
C PHE A 145 4.16 -6.38 -20.56
N VAL A 146 5.36 -6.57 -21.11
CA VAL A 146 5.84 -5.83 -22.28
C VAL A 146 6.62 -6.78 -23.18
N ASN A 147 6.15 -6.94 -24.41
CA ASN A 147 6.76 -7.74 -25.45
C ASN A 147 7.00 -6.88 -26.69
N THR A 148 8.28 -6.64 -26.94
CA THR A 148 8.83 -5.82 -28.03
C THR A 148 9.42 -6.67 -29.17
N GLY A 149 9.09 -7.97 -29.22
CA GLY A 149 9.63 -8.89 -30.22
C GLY A 149 9.23 -8.57 -31.66
N ASN A 150 8.10 -7.88 -31.86
CA ASN A 150 7.66 -7.38 -33.16
C ASN A 150 7.89 -5.86 -33.24
N LYS A 151 8.64 -5.41 -34.25
CA LYS A 151 8.96 -3.99 -34.46
C LYS A 151 7.75 -3.14 -34.83
N ASP A 152 6.74 -3.76 -35.44
CA ASP A 152 5.55 -3.04 -35.93
C ASP A 152 4.46 -2.94 -34.86
N TYR A 153 4.49 -3.83 -33.86
CA TYR A 153 3.42 -3.91 -32.87
C TYR A 153 3.89 -4.49 -31.54
N TYR A 154 3.94 -3.63 -30.52
CA TYR A 154 4.25 -4.05 -29.15
C TYR A 154 3.01 -4.59 -28.44
N THR A 155 3.21 -5.64 -27.66
CA THR A 155 2.15 -6.36 -26.94
C THR A 155 2.51 -6.50 -25.46
N GLY A 156 1.59 -7.03 -24.66
CA GLY A 156 1.79 -7.28 -23.24
C GLY A 156 0.80 -6.49 -22.38
N PHE A 157 0.58 -6.97 -21.15
CA PHE A 157 -0.44 -6.44 -20.26
C PHE A 157 -0.35 -4.92 -20.06
N SER A 158 0.85 -4.39 -19.78
CA SER A 158 1.05 -2.94 -19.56
C SER A 158 0.75 -2.11 -20.80
N ILE A 159 1.07 -2.65 -21.99
CA ILE A 159 0.81 -1.97 -23.28
C ILE A 159 -0.69 -1.96 -23.59
N GLU A 160 -1.40 -3.07 -23.33
CA GLU A 160 -2.85 -3.14 -23.53
C GLU A 160 -3.60 -2.22 -22.57
N VAL A 161 -3.21 -2.17 -21.29
CA VAL A 161 -3.78 -1.24 -20.31
C VAL A 161 -3.60 0.21 -20.78
N PHE A 162 -2.39 0.57 -21.24
CA PHE A 162 -2.13 1.91 -21.77
C PHE A 162 -3.03 2.22 -22.98
N ARG A 163 -3.18 1.28 -23.91
CA ARG A 163 -4.04 1.44 -25.09
C ARG A 163 -5.51 1.63 -24.72
N GLU A 164 -6.00 0.88 -23.73
CA GLU A 164 -7.36 1.05 -23.20
C GLU A 164 -7.59 2.41 -22.55
N ILE A 165 -6.58 2.95 -21.86
CA ILE A 165 -6.64 4.31 -21.33
C ILE A 165 -6.72 5.32 -22.47
N MET A 166 -5.86 5.22 -23.48
CA MET A 166 -5.85 6.13 -24.63
C MET A 166 -7.15 6.07 -25.44
N ARG A 167 -7.82 4.92 -25.52
CA ARG A 167 -9.15 4.77 -26.15
C ARG A 167 -10.26 5.55 -25.44
N ARG A 168 -10.12 5.77 -24.12
CA ARG A 168 -11.11 6.50 -23.31
C ARG A 168 -10.84 8.01 -23.26
N LEU A 169 -9.64 8.43 -23.63
CA LEU A 169 -9.26 9.83 -23.68
C LEU A 169 -9.74 10.49 -24.99
N PRO A 170 -10.08 11.79 -24.96
CA PRO A 170 -10.51 12.51 -26.17
C PRO A 170 -9.39 12.51 -27.20
N ASN A 171 -9.66 11.96 -28.40
CA ASN A 171 -8.80 11.84 -29.60
C ASN A 171 -7.38 12.43 -29.46
N LEU A 172 -6.55 11.76 -28.66
CA LEU A 172 -5.16 12.13 -28.42
C LEU A 172 -4.28 11.20 -29.26
N PRO A 173 -3.64 11.68 -30.34
CA PRO A 173 -2.70 10.85 -31.08
C PRO A 173 -1.52 10.46 -30.18
N TYR A 174 -1.01 9.25 -30.33
CA TYR A 174 0.17 8.78 -29.61
C TYR A 174 0.98 7.79 -30.43
N GLU A 175 2.27 7.72 -30.14
CA GLU A 175 3.20 6.76 -30.73
C GLU A 175 3.98 6.02 -29.63
N LEU A 176 4.14 4.71 -29.80
CA LEU A 176 4.96 3.89 -28.92
C LEU A 176 6.38 3.85 -29.49
N ILE A 177 7.35 4.35 -28.72
CA ILE A 177 8.76 4.45 -29.12
C ILE A 177 9.58 3.52 -28.24
N LEU A 178 10.36 2.66 -28.89
CA LEU A 178 11.30 1.80 -28.19
C LEU A 178 12.41 2.63 -27.54
N SER A 179 12.69 2.36 -26.27
CA SER A 179 13.76 3.00 -25.54
C SER A 179 14.95 2.07 -25.38
N ASP A 180 16.13 2.56 -25.78
CA ASP A 180 17.41 1.87 -25.62
C ASP A 180 18.01 2.02 -24.21
N GLU A 181 17.25 2.61 -23.27
CA GLU A 181 17.72 2.80 -21.90
C GLU A 181 17.84 1.44 -21.18
N PRO A 182 19.00 1.15 -20.54
CA PRO A 182 19.27 -0.16 -19.97
C PRO A 182 18.49 -0.44 -18.68
N THR A 183 17.93 0.59 -18.04
CA THR A 183 17.23 0.45 -16.75
C THR A 183 15.91 1.22 -16.76
N TYR A 184 14.92 0.72 -16.01
CA TYR A 184 13.65 1.42 -15.82
C TYR A 184 13.81 2.80 -15.19
N THR A 185 14.83 3.01 -14.36
CA THR A 185 15.09 4.35 -13.79
C THR A 185 15.55 5.32 -14.88
N ALA A 186 16.47 4.91 -15.74
CA ALA A 186 16.92 5.73 -16.87
C ALA A 186 15.81 5.96 -17.91
N LEU A 187 14.94 4.98 -18.11
CA LEU A 187 13.73 5.10 -18.94
C LEU A 187 12.79 6.18 -18.40
N VAL A 188 12.47 6.15 -17.10
CA VAL A 188 11.58 7.14 -16.47
C VAL A 188 12.23 8.53 -16.45
N GLU A 189 13.55 8.60 -16.30
CA GLU A 189 14.29 9.86 -16.38
C GLU A 189 14.14 10.56 -17.75
N GLN A 190 13.87 9.80 -18.83
CA GLN A 190 13.61 10.38 -20.16
C GLN A 190 12.35 11.26 -20.20
N ILE A 191 11.40 11.06 -19.27
CA ILE A 191 10.24 11.95 -19.12
C ILE A 191 10.70 13.33 -18.65
N HIS A 192 11.55 13.37 -17.62
CA HIS A 192 12.13 14.62 -17.12
C HIS A 192 12.98 15.34 -18.19
N LYS A 193 13.69 14.57 -19.02
CA LYS A 193 14.45 15.07 -20.18
C LYS A 193 13.58 15.47 -21.38
N LYS A 194 12.25 15.35 -21.28
CA LYS A 194 11.27 15.65 -22.34
C LYS A 194 11.52 14.88 -23.64
N LYS A 195 12.13 13.69 -23.56
CA LYS A 195 12.28 12.78 -24.70
C LYS A 195 11.02 11.94 -24.89
N PHE A 196 10.40 11.54 -23.78
CA PHE A 196 9.09 10.92 -23.75
C PHE A 196 8.14 11.77 -22.93
N ASP A 197 6.85 11.68 -23.26
CA ASP A 197 5.78 12.38 -22.57
C ASP A 197 5.07 11.43 -21.59
N ALA A 198 5.12 10.12 -21.87
CA ALA A 198 4.69 9.06 -20.97
C ALA A 198 5.56 7.81 -21.16
N VAL A 199 5.45 6.84 -20.24
CA VAL A 199 6.09 5.52 -20.36
C VAL A 199 5.04 4.44 -20.14
N ALA A 200 4.95 3.49 -21.08
CA ALA A 200 4.08 2.32 -20.98
C ALA A 200 4.94 1.08 -20.70
N ALA A 201 5.02 0.70 -19.42
CA ALA A 201 5.93 -0.36 -18.97
C ALA A 201 5.46 -1.01 -17.66
N ASP A 202 6.01 -2.18 -17.34
CA ASP A 202 5.98 -2.83 -16.03
C ASP A 202 6.92 -2.16 -15.02
N THR A 203 6.81 -0.84 -14.89
CA THR A 203 7.65 -0.06 -13.98
C THR A 203 7.08 -0.08 -12.56
N MET A 204 7.93 -0.42 -11.60
CA MET A 204 7.62 -0.28 -10.19
C MET A 204 7.62 1.20 -9.77
N ILE A 205 6.67 1.58 -8.92
CA ILE A 205 6.62 2.91 -8.30
C ILE A 205 7.68 2.95 -7.19
N LEU A 206 8.76 3.73 -7.39
CA LEU A 206 9.81 3.93 -6.40
C LEU A 206 9.94 5.41 -6.04
N ALA A 207 10.27 5.70 -4.77
CA ALA A 207 10.51 7.06 -4.29
C ALA A 207 11.59 7.81 -5.07
N SER A 208 12.63 7.09 -5.54
CA SER A 208 13.68 7.66 -6.39
C SER A 208 13.16 8.07 -7.77
N ARG A 209 12.14 7.40 -8.30
CA ARG A 209 11.55 7.65 -9.63
C ARG A 209 10.50 8.75 -9.63
N LEU A 210 9.83 8.98 -8.49
CA LEU A 210 8.88 10.09 -8.31
C LEU A 210 9.49 11.48 -8.55
N LYS A 211 10.82 11.60 -8.49
CA LYS A 211 11.52 12.85 -8.81
C LYS A 211 11.49 13.19 -10.31
N TYR A 212 11.28 12.19 -11.17
CA TYR A 212 11.38 12.32 -12.62
C TYR A 212 10.03 12.30 -13.32
N ALA A 213 9.05 11.58 -12.76
CA ALA A 213 7.72 11.46 -13.34
C ALA A 213 6.67 11.18 -12.26
N ASP A 214 5.44 11.61 -12.54
CA ASP A 214 4.26 11.21 -11.79
C ASP A 214 3.74 9.85 -12.28
N PHE A 215 3.25 9.03 -11.36
CA PHE A 215 2.78 7.67 -11.63
C PHE A 215 1.26 7.58 -11.53
N MET A 216 0.67 6.73 -12.37
CA MET A 216 -0.73 6.34 -12.24
C MET A 216 -0.94 5.43 -11.03
N GLN A 217 -2.21 5.23 -10.65
CA GLN A 217 -2.57 4.25 -9.64
C GLN A 217 -2.05 2.85 -10.05
N PRO A 218 -1.42 2.09 -9.14
CA PRO A 218 -0.92 0.76 -9.45
C PRO A 218 -2.08 -0.16 -9.85
N TYR A 219 -1.94 -0.84 -10.97
CA TYR A 219 -2.90 -1.84 -11.46
C TYR A 219 -2.60 -3.27 -10.96
N THR A 220 -1.43 -3.46 -10.35
CA THR A 220 -1.00 -4.72 -9.71
C THR A 220 -0.42 -4.40 -8.35
N GLU A 221 -0.74 -5.23 -7.35
CA GLU A 221 -0.14 -5.10 -6.02
C GLU A 221 1.37 -5.36 -6.07
N SER A 222 2.12 -4.58 -5.31
CA SER A 222 3.55 -4.78 -5.10
C SER A 222 3.75 -5.65 -3.88
N GLY A 223 4.23 -6.89 -4.06
CA GLY A 223 4.55 -7.81 -2.98
C GLY A 223 5.93 -8.43 -3.15
N LEU A 224 6.66 -8.60 -2.05
CA LEU A 224 7.87 -9.43 -2.00
C LEU A 224 7.47 -10.82 -1.49
N GLU A 225 7.66 -11.85 -2.30
CA GLU A 225 7.42 -13.24 -1.90
C GLU A 225 8.73 -14.03 -1.92
N MET A 226 8.97 -14.82 -0.86
CA MET A 226 10.15 -15.66 -0.76
C MET A 226 9.84 -17.05 -1.33
N ILE A 227 10.41 -17.35 -2.50
CA ILE A 227 10.33 -18.69 -3.09
C ILE A 227 11.49 -19.53 -2.54
N VAL A 228 11.17 -20.57 -1.78
CA VAL A 228 12.17 -21.52 -1.25
C VAL A 228 12.03 -22.86 -1.96
N SER A 229 13.14 -23.37 -2.50
CA SER A 229 13.20 -24.74 -2.98
C SER A 229 13.08 -25.71 -1.80
N LEU A 230 11.99 -26.45 -1.75
CA LEU A 230 11.86 -27.58 -0.84
C LEU A 230 12.65 -28.76 -1.42
N GLN A 231 13.81 -29.05 -0.83
CA GLN A 231 14.50 -30.30 -1.13
C GLN A 231 13.68 -31.49 -0.62
N PRO A 232 13.65 -32.61 -1.37
CA PRO A 232 12.96 -33.81 -0.91
C PRO A 232 13.54 -34.24 0.43
N LYS A 233 12.71 -34.29 1.47
CA LYS A 233 13.11 -34.82 2.78
C LYS A 233 13.49 -36.29 2.61
N MET A 234 14.66 -36.68 3.12
CA MET A 234 15.00 -38.10 3.21
C MET A 234 13.91 -38.83 4.03
N PRO A 235 13.52 -40.05 3.65
CA PRO A 235 12.58 -40.83 4.43
C PRO A 235 13.11 -41.01 5.85
N ALA A 236 12.23 -40.86 6.86
CA ALA A 236 12.61 -40.81 8.28
C ALA A 236 13.50 -42.00 8.71
N ALA A 237 13.31 -43.19 8.12
CA ALA A 237 14.10 -44.38 8.40
C ALA A 237 15.59 -44.24 7.99
N TRP A 238 15.91 -43.51 6.91
CA TRP A 238 17.29 -43.36 6.44
C TRP A 238 18.09 -42.32 7.26
N VAL A 239 17.40 -41.53 8.09
CA VAL A 239 18.04 -40.60 9.03
C VAL A 239 18.87 -41.36 10.07
N PHE A 240 18.48 -42.59 10.44
CA PHE A 240 19.23 -43.45 11.36
C PHE A 240 20.64 -43.81 10.85
N MET A 241 20.87 -43.80 9.53
CA MET A 241 22.18 -44.10 8.95
C MET A 241 23.13 -42.90 8.91
N LYS A 242 22.65 -41.67 9.17
CA LYS A 242 23.48 -40.45 9.19
C LYS A 242 24.57 -40.38 10.28
N PRO A 243 24.38 -40.87 11.51
CA PRO A 243 25.34 -40.66 12.60
C PRO A 243 26.70 -41.34 12.37
N PHE A 244 26.75 -42.42 11.61
CA PHE A 244 27.98 -43.21 11.40
C PHE A 244 28.31 -43.35 9.92
N THR A 245 29.60 -43.30 9.59
CA THR A 245 30.09 -43.55 8.23
C THR A 245 29.97 -45.04 7.88
N ARG A 246 30.00 -45.39 6.59
CA ARG A 246 29.95 -46.80 6.14
C ARG A 246 31.05 -47.65 6.78
N SER A 247 32.25 -47.09 6.95
CA SER A 247 33.37 -47.77 7.62
C SER A 247 33.12 -48.00 9.11
N MET A 248 32.48 -47.06 9.80
CA MET A 248 32.08 -47.23 11.20
C MET A 248 31.00 -48.30 11.34
N TRP A 249 29.99 -48.33 10.47
CA TRP A 249 28.98 -49.39 10.46
C TRP A 249 29.60 -50.78 10.24
N THR A 250 30.54 -50.91 9.30
CA THR A 250 31.26 -52.19 9.09
C THR A 250 32.12 -52.56 10.28
N LEU A 251 32.73 -51.58 10.97
CA LEU A 251 33.55 -51.83 12.15
C LEU A 251 32.70 -52.29 13.32
N ILE A 252 31.55 -51.66 13.57
CA ILE A 252 30.58 -52.06 14.60
C ILE A 252 30.12 -53.49 14.34
N ALA A 253 29.72 -53.81 13.10
CA ALA A 253 29.33 -55.16 12.72
C ALA A 253 30.46 -56.19 12.94
N ALA A 254 31.69 -55.86 12.54
CA ALA A 254 32.85 -56.73 12.70
C ALA A 254 33.18 -56.99 14.19
N ILE A 255 33.18 -55.94 15.02
CA ILE A 255 33.42 -56.06 16.47
C ILE A 255 32.31 -56.89 17.14
N THR A 256 31.06 -56.70 16.72
CA THR A 256 29.91 -57.45 17.26
C THR A 256 30.04 -58.94 16.97
N ILE A 257 30.38 -59.29 15.72
CA ILE A 257 30.60 -60.69 15.31
C ILE A 257 31.81 -61.28 16.04
N TYR A 258 32.91 -60.53 16.15
CA TYR A 258 34.10 -60.96 16.86
C TYR A 258 33.79 -61.28 18.34
N ASN A 259 33.08 -60.40 19.04
CA ASN A 259 32.68 -60.63 20.42
C ASN A 259 31.78 -61.86 20.56
N GLY A 260 30.80 -62.03 19.67
CA GLY A 260 29.97 -63.24 19.63
C GLY A 260 30.79 -64.52 19.41
N PHE A 261 31.80 -64.47 18.54
CA PHE A 261 32.71 -65.59 18.31
C PHE A 261 33.59 -65.93 19.51
N VAL A 262 34.12 -64.92 20.21
CA VAL A 262 34.90 -65.13 21.44
C VAL A 262 34.04 -65.78 22.53
N ILE A 263 32.82 -65.30 22.74
CA ILE A 263 31.88 -65.86 23.72
C ILE A 263 31.54 -67.30 23.36
N TRP A 264 31.22 -67.58 22.10
CA TRP A 264 30.96 -68.94 21.63
C TRP A 264 32.15 -69.88 21.85
N LEU A 265 33.38 -69.45 21.59
CA LEU A 265 34.58 -70.26 21.85
C LEU A 265 34.74 -70.63 23.33
N VAL A 266 34.46 -69.69 24.23
CA VAL A 266 34.53 -69.91 25.68
C VAL A 266 33.43 -70.86 26.15
N GLU A 267 32.18 -70.62 25.72
CA GLU A 267 31.02 -71.36 26.22
C GLU A 267 30.85 -72.74 25.57
N ARG A 268 31.39 -72.97 24.36
CA ARG A 268 31.33 -74.26 23.65
C ARG A 268 31.89 -75.43 24.47
N ASN A 269 32.82 -75.17 25.39
CA ASN A 269 33.41 -76.21 26.23
C ASN A 269 32.58 -76.55 27.48
N TYR A 270 31.66 -75.68 27.90
CA TYR A 270 30.89 -75.84 29.14
C TYR A 270 29.42 -76.21 28.91
N CYS A 271 28.84 -75.89 27.75
CA CYS A 271 27.44 -76.17 27.42
C CYS A 271 27.30 -77.20 26.28
N ILE A 272 26.68 -78.35 26.59
CA ILE A 272 26.49 -79.47 25.65
C ILE A 272 25.49 -79.12 24.52
N GLU A 273 24.57 -78.18 24.75
CA GLU A 273 23.61 -77.68 23.74
C GLU A 273 24.27 -76.93 22.57
N LEU A 274 25.51 -76.45 22.73
CA LEU A 274 26.27 -75.73 21.69
C LEU A 274 26.95 -76.66 20.67
N LYS A 275 26.69 -77.97 20.72
CA LYS A 275 27.28 -79.00 19.82
C LYS A 275 26.32 -79.48 18.72
N GLY A 276 25.23 -78.74 18.46
CA GLY A 276 24.20 -79.05 17.45
C GLY A 276 24.61 -78.78 15.99
N SER A 277 23.64 -78.78 15.07
CA SER A 277 23.83 -78.54 13.63
C SER A 277 24.44 -77.16 13.35
N SER A 278 25.27 -77.04 12.29
CA SER A 278 26.03 -75.82 11.99
C SER A 278 25.15 -74.56 11.85
N PHE A 279 23.88 -74.69 11.44
CA PHE A 279 22.94 -73.57 11.33
C PHE A 279 22.39 -73.09 12.68
N ASP A 280 22.14 -74.01 13.61
CA ASP A 280 21.68 -73.66 14.96
C ASP A 280 22.79 -72.96 15.75
N GLN A 281 24.04 -73.38 15.56
CA GLN A 281 25.20 -72.73 16.16
C GLN A 281 25.39 -71.29 15.66
N ILE A 282 25.17 -71.04 14.37
CA ILE A 282 25.24 -69.69 13.79
C ILE A 282 24.09 -68.82 14.32
N GLY A 283 22.89 -69.38 14.48
CA GLY A 283 21.75 -68.69 15.10
C GLY A 283 22.00 -68.30 16.55
N ILE A 284 22.55 -69.20 17.36
CA ILE A 284 22.91 -68.95 18.76
C ILE A 284 24.05 -67.93 18.86
N LEU A 285 25.07 -68.01 18.00
CA LEU A 285 26.16 -67.03 17.93
C LEU A 285 25.64 -65.62 17.61
N LEU A 286 24.73 -65.49 16.64
CA LEU A 286 24.15 -64.21 16.25
C LEU A 286 23.22 -63.66 17.34
N CYS A 287 22.50 -64.52 18.04
CA CYS A 287 21.65 -64.17 19.19
C CYS A 287 22.48 -63.72 20.41
N LEU A 288 23.58 -64.40 20.74
CA LEU A 288 24.51 -64.02 21.80
C LEU A 288 25.22 -62.69 21.48
N ALA A 289 25.66 -62.50 20.24
CA ALA A 289 26.25 -61.24 19.80
C ALA A 289 25.26 -60.05 19.92
N PHE A 290 23.99 -60.27 19.60
CA PHE A 290 22.95 -59.24 19.71
C PHE A 290 22.54 -58.94 21.15
N THR A 291 22.36 -59.97 21.97
CA THR A 291 22.01 -59.82 23.40
C THR A 291 23.14 -59.17 24.20
N THR A 292 24.40 -59.43 23.89
CA THR A 292 25.55 -58.78 24.55
C THR A 292 25.70 -57.31 24.12
N LEU A 293 25.36 -56.96 22.89
CA LEU A 293 25.37 -55.58 22.42
C LEU A 293 24.26 -54.72 23.07
N ILE A 294 23.13 -55.34 23.40
CA ILE A 294 21.97 -54.68 24.02
C ILE A 294 22.00 -54.77 25.56
N SER A 295 22.67 -55.77 26.11
CA SER A 295 22.90 -55.92 27.55
C SER A 295 24.02 -54.96 28.01
N LEU A 296 23.73 -53.67 27.95
CA LEU A 296 24.41 -52.69 28.77
C LEU A 296 23.88 -52.87 30.20
N HIS A 297 24.53 -53.75 30.98
CA HIS A 297 24.29 -53.80 32.41
C HIS A 297 24.76 -52.46 33.01
N GLY A 298 23.82 -51.53 33.15
CA GLY A 298 23.90 -50.46 34.12
C GLY A 298 23.83 -51.06 35.52
N THR A 299 24.94 -51.59 35.99
CA THR A 299 25.18 -51.83 37.42
C THR A 299 26.33 -50.92 37.83
N ILE A 300 25.93 -49.74 38.28
CA ILE A 300 26.71 -48.92 39.20
C ILE A 300 26.81 -49.72 40.50
N TYR A 301 28.02 -50.15 40.84
CA TYR A 301 28.48 -50.28 42.22
C TYR A 301 29.90 -49.74 42.28
#